data_AF-A0A7X1J0J3-F1
#
_entry.id   AF-A0A7X1J0J3-F1
#
_cell.length_a   1.000
_cell.length_b   1.000
_cell.length_c   1.000
_cell.angle_alpha   90.00
_cell.angle_beta   90.00
_cell.angle_gamma   90.00
#
_symmetry.space_group_name_H-M   'P 1'
#
loop_
_entity.id
_entity.type
_entity.pdbx_description
1 polymer ?
#
loop_
_entity_poly.entity_id
_entity_poly.type
_entity_poly.pdbx_seq_one_letter_code
_entity_poly.pdbx_strand_id
1 'polypeptide(L)'
;MKRGDFHRHAGGWTKWVPLPSTTWTRLRPGRAPLRCPLLTDADLARAVWTATHLPDLFTALRHAVCAHYEGFPEGLDVRAVHIHPVTRDGIPYVGVEFRDLGVALHGTRVVDLGGPEIATQRRIAEEDATDPRTGLDEALIGYWSSIPFDYGVMECSEFELRANGQGWTNLTNALGECITRLTWRCPESGLLELRTEDGRVSRHSYVVTGAPIAAVTFDEPVEFCHQFARSG
;
A
#
# COMPACT_ATOMS: atom_id res chain seq x y z
N MET A 1 11.81 -8.52 29.94
CA MET A 1 10.43 -8.85 29.54
C MET A 1 9.46 -8.09 30.43
N LYS A 2 8.75 -7.10 29.87
CA LYS A 2 7.40 -6.63 30.24
C LYS A 2 6.87 -5.75 29.10
N ARG A 3 5.60 -5.98 28.75
CA ARG A 3 4.84 -5.48 27.60
C ARG A 3 4.75 -3.95 27.57
N GLY A 4 4.73 -3.36 26.38
CA GLY A 4 4.32 -1.98 26.16
C GLY A 4 2.80 -1.93 26.03
N ASP A 5 2.13 -1.47 27.09
CA ASP A 5 0.68 -1.32 27.13
C ASP A 5 0.24 -0.06 26.36
N PHE A 6 -0.67 -0.22 25.41
CA PHE A 6 -1.45 0.89 24.85
C PHE A 6 -2.51 1.30 25.87
N HIS A 7 -2.52 2.56 26.31
CA HIS A 7 -3.58 3.11 27.14
C HIS A 7 -4.42 4.14 26.37
N ARG A 8 -5.73 3.86 26.28
CA ARG A 8 -6.76 4.79 25.80
C ARG A 8 -7.13 5.74 26.95
N HIS A 9 -7.01 7.05 26.76
CA HIS A 9 -7.62 8.05 27.63
C HIS A 9 -8.78 8.76 26.92
N ALA A 10 -9.70 9.29 27.72
CA ALA A 10 -11.00 9.85 27.32
C ALA A 10 -10.95 11.13 26.46
N GLY A 11 -9.82 11.47 25.80
CA GLY A 11 -9.61 12.74 25.11
C GLY A 11 -8.82 12.70 23.78
N GLY A 12 -8.62 11.52 23.16
CA GLY A 12 -8.02 11.40 21.82
C GLY A 12 -6.62 10.76 21.75
N TRP A 13 -6.13 10.52 20.53
CA TRP A 13 -4.87 9.83 20.23
C TRP A 13 -3.66 10.72 20.51
N THR A 14 -2.67 10.22 21.26
CA THR A 14 -1.37 10.89 21.42
C THR A 14 -0.35 10.26 20.47
N LYS A 15 0.24 11.05 19.58
CA LYS A 15 1.21 10.61 18.57
C LYS A 15 2.62 10.55 19.18
N TRP A 16 3.27 9.39 19.10
CA TRP A 16 4.71 9.24 19.31
C TRP A 16 5.39 9.23 17.95
N VAL A 17 6.40 10.08 17.75
CA VAL A 17 7.24 10.06 16.54
C VAL A 17 8.63 9.60 16.97
N PRO A 18 9.21 8.56 16.37
CA PRO A 18 10.58 8.15 16.67
C PRO A 18 11.56 9.21 16.16
N LEU A 19 12.55 9.57 16.97
CA LEU A 19 13.76 10.27 16.53
C LEU A 19 14.95 9.30 16.62
N PRO A 20 15.94 9.42 15.73
CA PRO A 20 17.13 8.59 15.80
C PRO A 20 17.91 8.94 17.06
N SER A 21 18.24 7.91 17.85
CA SER A 21 18.98 7.91 19.12
C SER A 21 18.25 8.40 20.39
N THR A 22 17.79 7.41 21.17
CA THR A 22 17.78 7.35 22.65
C THR A 22 17.16 8.47 23.51
N THR A 23 16.18 9.26 23.06
CA THR A 23 15.39 10.07 24.03
C THR A 23 13.93 10.25 23.64
N TRP A 24 13.03 9.64 24.41
CA TRP A 24 11.58 9.80 24.30
C TRP A 24 11.18 11.23 24.69
N THR A 25 10.54 11.98 23.81
CA THR A 25 9.91 13.26 24.16
C THR A 25 8.40 13.20 23.94
N ARG A 26 7.65 13.37 25.03
CA ARG A 26 6.18 13.41 25.05
C ARG A 26 5.67 14.69 24.37
N LEU A 27 4.99 14.57 23.22
CA LEU A 27 4.20 15.67 22.66
C LEU A 27 2.89 15.77 23.46
N ARG A 28 2.71 16.86 24.22
CA ARG A 28 1.45 17.16 24.92
C ARG A 28 0.53 17.98 24.01
N PRO A 29 -0.78 17.69 23.94
CA PRO A 29 -1.73 18.57 23.26
C PRO A 29 -1.77 19.94 23.95
N GLY A 30 -1.69 21.03 23.18
CA GLY A 30 -1.90 22.40 23.68
C GLY A 30 -0.64 23.24 23.97
N ARG A 31 0.57 22.76 23.66
CA ARG A 31 1.76 23.62 23.56
C ARG A 31 2.30 23.57 22.14
N ALA A 32 2.65 24.75 21.60
CA ALA A 32 3.32 24.87 20.31
C ALA A 32 4.47 23.85 20.22
N PRO A 33 4.65 23.15 19.09
CA PRO A 33 5.70 22.16 18.96
C PRO A 33 7.03 22.84 19.24
N LEU A 34 7.72 22.38 20.29
CA LEU A 34 9.12 22.70 20.52
C LEU A 34 9.84 22.26 19.24
N ARG A 35 10.30 23.22 18.43
CA ARG A 35 11.15 22.95 17.26
C ARG A 35 12.29 22.08 17.75
N CYS A 36 12.26 20.79 17.43
CA CYS A 36 13.43 19.96 17.56
C CYS A 36 14.45 20.55 16.57
N PRO A 37 15.63 21.01 17.00
CA PRO A 37 16.56 21.73 16.13
C PRO A 37 17.10 20.90 14.96
N LEU A 38 16.71 19.63 14.86
CA LEU A 38 17.11 18.66 13.84
C LEU A 38 16.03 18.41 12.77
N LEU A 39 14.78 18.83 12.97
CA LEU A 39 13.71 18.61 11.99
C LEU A 39 13.49 19.87 11.17
N THR A 40 13.59 19.72 9.85
CA THR A 40 13.23 20.79 8.91
C THR A 40 11.72 20.97 8.84
N ASP A 41 11.26 22.10 8.31
CA ASP A 41 9.82 22.30 8.06
C ASP A 41 9.28 21.24 7.09
N ALA A 42 10.11 20.75 6.17
CA ALA A 42 9.77 19.65 5.27
C ALA A 42 9.59 18.32 6.01
N ASP A 43 10.45 18.01 6.99
CA ASP A 43 10.28 16.82 7.84
C ASP A 43 8.98 16.89 8.64
N LEU A 44 8.67 18.07 9.19
CA LEU A 44 7.44 18.28 9.93
C LEU A 44 6.20 18.14 9.03
N ALA A 45 6.24 18.70 7.82
CA ALA A 45 5.15 18.60 6.85
C ALA A 45 4.84 17.14 6.49
N ARG A 46 5.87 16.34 6.19
CA ARG A 46 5.70 14.90 5.94
C ARG A 46 5.15 14.18 7.15
N ALA A 47 5.69 14.44 8.34
CA ALA A 47 5.19 13.85 9.57
C ALA A 47 3.71 14.17 9.83
N VAL A 48 3.29 15.41 9.61
CA VAL A 48 1.88 15.83 9.73
C VAL A 48 1.03 15.06 8.71
N TRP A 49 1.44 15.06 7.43
CA TRP A 49 0.73 14.33 6.38
C TRP A 49 0.52 12.86 6.75
N THR A 50 1.59 12.15 7.17
CA THR A 50 1.51 10.73 7.52
C THR A 50 0.57 10.46 8.69
N ALA A 51 0.51 11.35 9.69
CA ALA A 51 -0.47 11.16 10.77
C ALA A 51 -1.90 11.37 10.33
N THR A 52 -2.14 12.37 9.48
CA THR A 52 -3.48 12.69 8.99
C THR A 52 -4.05 11.54 8.17
N HIS A 53 -3.21 10.89 7.35
CA HIS A 53 -3.63 9.83 6.43
C HIS A 53 -3.39 8.42 6.98
N LEU A 54 -2.98 8.29 8.25
CA LEU A 54 -2.66 6.99 8.84
C LEU A 54 -3.79 5.96 8.67
N PRO A 55 -5.08 6.28 8.88
CA PRO A 55 -6.16 5.32 8.67
C PRO A 55 -6.23 4.79 7.24
N ASP A 56 -6.06 5.65 6.23
CA ASP A 56 -6.11 5.27 4.82
C ASP A 56 -4.91 4.40 4.45
N LEU A 57 -3.72 4.74 4.96
CA LEU A 57 -2.52 3.90 4.80
C LEU A 57 -2.76 2.48 5.34
N PHE A 58 -3.37 2.35 6.52
CA PHE A 58 -3.66 1.05 7.13
C PHE A 58 -4.77 0.27 6.40
N THR A 59 -5.76 0.97 5.85
CA THR A 59 -6.79 0.34 5.00
C THR A 59 -6.15 -0.27 3.75
N ALA A 60 -5.27 0.49 3.08
CA ALA A 60 -4.55 -0.01 1.91
C ALA A 60 -3.62 -1.20 2.24
N LEU A 61 -2.93 -1.14 3.39
CA LEU A 61 -2.04 -2.22 3.84
C LEU A 61 -2.78 -3.55 4.02
N ARG A 62 -4.04 -3.52 4.47
CA ARG A 62 -4.80 -4.72 4.79
C ARG A 62 -4.78 -5.73 3.64
N HIS A 63 -5.00 -5.26 2.41
CA HIS A 63 -5.11 -6.13 1.23
C HIS A 63 -3.75 -6.76 0.87
N ALA A 64 -2.70 -5.95 0.80
CA ALA A 64 -1.35 -6.42 0.51
C ALA A 64 -0.84 -7.43 1.56
N VAL A 65 -1.14 -7.17 2.84
CA VAL A 65 -0.76 -8.05 3.95
C VAL A 65 -1.53 -9.36 3.90
N CYS A 66 -2.85 -9.32 3.67
CA CYS A 66 -3.65 -10.54 3.51
C CYS A 66 -3.10 -11.43 2.39
N ALA A 67 -2.79 -10.85 1.24
CA ALA A 67 -2.25 -11.60 0.11
C ALA A 67 -0.85 -12.15 0.37
N HIS A 68 0.00 -11.42 1.12
CA HIS A 68 1.34 -11.89 1.47
C HIS A 68 1.31 -13.15 2.33
N TYR A 69 0.42 -13.18 3.32
CA TYR A 69 0.31 -14.26 4.29
C TYR A 69 -0.74 -15.32 3.93
N GLU A 70 -1.42 -15.17 2.78
CA GLU A 70 -2.56 -16.03 2.39
C GLU A 70 -3.65 -16.05 3.47
N GLY A 71 -3.94 -14.86 4.02
CA GLY A 71 -4.86 -14.63 5.13
C GLY A 71 -4.40 -13.47 6.02
N PHE A 72 -5.23 -13.04 6.99
CA PHE A 72 -4.82 -11.99 7.94
C PHE A 72 -4.08 -12.62 9.14
N PRO A 73 -2.77 -12.35 9.33
CA PRO A 73 -2.03 -12.88 10.48
C PRO A 73 -2.63 -12.44 11.81
N GLU A 74 -2.75 -13.36 12.75
CA GLU A 74 -2.94 -12.99 14.15
C GLU A 74 -1.67 -12.29 14.66
N GLY A 75 -1.83 -11.09 15.23
CA GLY A 75 -0.72 -10.39 15.91
C GLY A 75 0.18 -9.55 15.01
N LEU A 76 -0.34 -9.01 13.91
CA LEU A 76 0.30 -7.91 13.17
C LEU A 76 0.38 -6.63 14.04
N ASP A 77 1.43 -6.56 14.84
CA ASP A 77 1.75 -5.38 15.63
C ASP A 77 2.74 -4.50 14.87
N VAL A 78 2.32 -3.28 14.60
CA VAL A 78 3.19 -2.24 14.03
C VAL A 78 4.28 -1.93 15.02
N ARG A 79 5.53 -2.17 14.62
CA ARG A 79 6.73 -1.86 15.40
C ARG A 79 7.20 -0.42 15.20
N ALA A 80 7.18 0.04 13.95
CA ALA A 80 7.63 1.37 13.61
C ALA A 80 6.95 1.88 12.34
N VAL A 81 6.87 3.21 12.24
CA VAL A 81 6.51 3.93 11.02
C VAL A 81 7.69 4.82 10.67
N HIS A 82 8.24 4.61 9.49
CA HIS A 82 9.40 5.29 8.94
C HIS A 82 8.92 6.30 7.90
N ILE A 83 9.41 7.54 7.97
CA ILE A 83 9.06 8.58 6.99
C ILE A 83 10.31 8.89 6.20
N HIS A 84 10.28 8.56 4.90
CA HIS A 84 11.45 8.78 4.05
C HIS A 84 11.57 10.27 3.68
N PRO A 85 12.79 10.78 3.44
CA PRO A 85 13.03 12.16 3.02
C PRO A 85 12.63 12.43 1.56
N VAL A 86 12.05 11.44 0.88
CA VAL A 86 11.65 11.46 -0.52
C VAL A 86 10.14 11.71 -0.59
N THR A 87 9.72 12.46 -1.60
CA THR A 87 8.31 12.70 -1.92
C THR A 87 8.12 12.62 -3.42
N ARG A 88 6.95 12.15 -3.86
CA ARG A 88 6.48 12.23 -5.24
C ARG A 88 5.12 12.91 -5.22
N ASP A 89 4.95 13.95 -6.05
CA ASP A 89 3.74 14.79 -6.11
C ASP A 89 3.34 15.42 -4.76
N GLY A 90 4.32 15.76 -3.94
CA GLY A 90 4.11 16.31 -2.59
C GLY A 90 3.65 15.28 -1.54
N ILE A 91 3.47 14.02 -1.94
CA ILE A 91 3.10 12.92 -1.06
C ILE A 91 4.37 12.20 -0.57
N PRO A 92 4.54 11.98 0.75
CA PRO A 92 5.70 11.30 1.29
C PRO A 92 5.65 9.79 1.07
N TYR A 93 6.84 9.19 1.01
CA TYR A 93 7.01 7.76 1.16
C TYR A 93 7.03 7.38 2.64
N VAL A 94 6.29 6.33 3.00
CA VAL A 94 6.13 5.85 4.37
C VAL A 94 6.45 4.36 4.41
N GLY A 95 7.35 3.98 5.29
CA GLY A 95 7.60 2.59 5.62
C GLY A 95 6.82 2.15 6.86
N VAL A 96 6.19 0.99 6.83
CA VAL A 96 5.54 0.39 8.01
C VAL A 96 6.20 -0.94 8.31
N GLU A 97 6.77 -1.03 9.51
CA GLU A 97 7.52 -2.19 9.98
C GLU A 97 6.65 -2.99 10.96
N PHE A 98 6.52 -4.28 10.69
CA PHE A 98 5.95 -5.30 11.57
C PHE A 98 7.07 -6.22 12.08
N ARG A 99 6.72 -7.32 12.76
CA ARG A 99 7.72 -8.23 13.34
C ARG A 99 8.63 -8.88 12.30
N ASP A 100 8.04 -9.34 11.21
CA ASP A 100 8.60 -10.18 10.15
C ASP A 100 8.25 -9.65 8.75
N LEU A 101 7.54 -8.53 8.67
CA LEU A 101 7.13 -7.87 7.45
C LEU A 101 7.53 -6.40 7.46
N GLY A 102 7.99 -5.90 6.32
CA GLY A 102 8.17 -4.48 6.05
C GLY A 102 7.42 -4.09 4.79
N VAL A 103 6.78 -2.93 4.81
CA VAL A 103 6.03 -2.40 3.67
C VAL A 103 6.49 -0.99 3.37
N ALA A 104 6.77 -0.69 2.11
CA ALA A 104 7.02 0.65 1.61
C ALA A 104 5.77 1.18 0.88
N LEU A 105 5.33 2.37 1.25
CA LEU A 105 4.11 3.01 0.73
C LEU A 105 4.43 4.37 0.12
N HIS A 106 3.64 4.77 -0.88
CA HIS A 106 3.54 6.13 -1.39
C HIS A 106 2.07 6.52 -1.50
N GLY A 107 1.59 7.41 -0.64
CA GLY A 107 0.14 7.56 -0.48
C GLY A 107 -0.48 6.24 0.00
N THR A 108 -1.64 5.86 -0.52
CA THR A 108 -2.27 4.55 -0.27
C THR A 108 -1.72 3.43 -1.16
N ARG A 109 -0.68 3.67 -1.96
CA ARG A 109 -0.10 2.69 -2.87
C ARG A 109 1.03 1.91 -2.18
N VAL A 110 0.94 0.59 -2.19
CA VAL A 110 2.05 -0.30 -1.80
C VAL A 110 3.09 -0.32 -2.92
N VAL A 111 4.28 0.17 -2.61
CA VAL A 111 5.42 0.24 -3.54
C VAL A 111 6.17 -1.08 -3.52
N ASP A 112 6.45 -1.59 -2.31
CA ASP A 112 7.13 -2.86 -2.10
C ASP A 112 6.74 -3.48 -0.75
N LEU A 113 6.90 -4.79 -0.64
CA LEU A 113 6.53 -5.59 0.53
C LEU A 113 7.42 -6.83 0.64
N GLY A 114 7.98 -7.07 1.83
CA GLY A 114 8.89 -8.18 2.09
C GLY A 114 9.34 -8.21 3.55
N GLY A 115 10.62 -8.53 3.81
CA GLY A 115 11.16 -8.53 5.17
C GLY A 115 11.11 -7.13 5.84
N PRO A 116 11.27 -7.04 7.18
CA PRO A 116 11.16 -5.78 7.94
C PRO A 116 12.03 -4.64 7.39
N GLU A 117 13.17 -4.97 6.79
CA GLU A 117 14.09 -4.03 6.18
C GLU A 117 13.45 -3.16 5.09
N ILE A 118 12.45 -3.67 4.35
CA ILE A 118 11.76 -2.94 3.29
C ILE A 118 11.20 -1.61 3.79
N ALA A 119 10.68 -1.59 5.02
CA ALA A 119 10.12 -0.38 5.63
C ALA A 119 11.18 0.74 5.88
N THR A 120 12.47 0.41 5.87
CA THR A 120 13.55 1.39 6.12
C THR A 120 14.35 1.73 4.88
N GLN A 121 14.17 0.96 3.79
CA GLN A 121 14.98 1.08 2.59
C GLN A 121 14.61 2.32 1.78
N ARG A 122 15.35 3.40 2.02
CA ARG A 122 15.24 4.66 1.26
C ARG A 122 15.35 4.46 -0.25
N ARG A 123 16.16 3.51 -0.72
CA ARG A 123 16.38 3.25 -2.14
C ARG A 123 15.07 2.92 -2.88
N ILE A 124 14.17 2.17 -2.24
CA ILE A 124 12.85 1.82 -2.81
C ILE A 124 12.05 3.09 -3.12
N ALA A 125 12.04 4.04 -2.19
CA ALA A 125 11.37 5.33 -2.37
C ALA A 125 12.02 6.17 -3.48
N GLU A 126 13.34 6.15 -3.61
CA GLU A 126 14.06 6.90 -4.65
C GLU A 126 13.84 6.32 -6.05
N GLU A 127 13.88 4.99 -6.17
CA GLU A 127 13.63 4.28 -7.42
C GLU A 127 12.20 4.51 -7.90
N ASP A 128 11.21 4.32 -7.03
CA ASP A 128 9.81 4.57 -7.41
C ASP A 128 9.53 6.07 -7.66
N ALA A 129 10.17 6.99 -6.94
CA ALA A 129 10.01 8.44 -7.19
C ALA A 129 10.57 8.89 -8.55
N THR A 130 11.53 8.15 -9.10
CA THR A 130 12.15 8.42 -10.41
C THR A 130 11.60 7.54 -11.53
N ASP A 131 10.64 6.67 -11.21
CA ASP A 131 10.06 5.75 -12.16
C ASP A 131 9.30 6.51 -13.27
N PRO A 132 9.62 6.26 -14.55
CA PRO A 132 9.03 7.00 -15.67
C PRO A 132 7.59 6.57 -15.99
N ARG A 133 7.05 5.53 -15.32
CA ARG A 133 5.63 5.17 -15.45
C ARG A 133 4.77 6.37 -15.06
N THR A 134 3.87 6.71 -15.95
CA THR A 134 2.95 7.83 -15.86
C THR A 134 1.61 7.44 -16.48
N GLY A 135 0.58 8.22 -16.18
CA GLY A 135 -0.73 8.07 -16.84
C GLY A 135 -1.41 6.73 -16.51
N LEU A 136 -1.83 6.00 -17.55
CA LEU A 136 -2.61 4.77 -17.41
C LEU A 136 -1.85 3.65 -16.69
N ASP A 137 -0.57 3.47 -17.01
CA ASP A 137 0.24 2.38 -16.46
C ASP A 137 0.51 2.57 -14.97
N GLU A 138 0.69 3.82 -14.52
CA GLU A 138 0.80 4.16 -13.10
C GLU A 138 -0.55 4.00 -12.39
N ALA A 139 -1.66 4.32 -13.07
CA ALA A 139 -2.98 4.22 -12.49
C ALA A 139 -3.33 2.79 -12.08
N LEU A 140 -2.79 1.77 -12.78
CA LEU A 140 -2.95 0.35 -12.46
C LEU A 140 -2.35 -0.08 -11.11
N ILE A 141 -1.40 0.68 -10.56
CA ILE A 141 -0.70 0.28 -9.33
C ILE A 141 -1.62 0.47 -8.12
N GLY A 142 -1.72 -0.56 -7.29
CA GLY A 142 -2.61 -0.64 -6.12
C GLY A 142 -3.54 -1.84 -6.19
N TYR A 143 -4.44 -1.93 -5.20
CA TYR A 143 -5.44 -2.99 -5.11
C TYR A 143 -6.72 -2.62 -5.86
N TRP A 144 -7.32 -3.63 -6.46
CA TRP A 144 -8.51 -3.58 -7.29
C TRP A 144 -9.45 -4.72 -6.92
N SER A 145 -10.74 -4.42 -6.79
CA SER A 145 -11.79 -5.38 -6.48
C SER A 145 -12.83 -5.39 -7.58
N SER A 146 -13.28 -6.58 -7.97
CA SER A 146 -14.43 -6.73 -8.88
C SER A 146 -15.73 -6.23 -8.26
N ILE A 147 -15.82 -6.09 -6.93
CA ILE A 147 -16.97 -5.48 -6.26
C ILE A 147 -16.99 -3.97 -6.57
N PRO A 148 -18.14 -3.40 -6.99
CA PRO A 148 -19.48 -3.99 -6.99
C PRO A 148 -19.95 -4.56 -8.34
N PHE A 149 -19.07 -4.77 -9.30
CA PHE A 149 -19.40 -5.18 -10.68
C PHE A 149 -19.70 -6.69 -10.84
N ASP A 150 -19.48 -7.49 -9.80
CA ASP A 150 -19.67 -8.94 -9.72
C ASP A 150 -21.14 -9.41 -9.63
N TYR A 151 -22.08 -8.65 -10.21
CA TYR A 151 -23.53 -8.89 -10.08
C TYR A 151 -23.95 -10.31 -10.52
N GLY A 152 -24.34 -11.13 -9.54
CA GLY A 152 -24.99 -12.43 -9.76
C GLY A 152 -24.03 -13.62 -9.90
N VAL A 153 -22.73 -13.40 -9.77
CA VAL A 153 -21.72 -14.45 -9.76
C VAL A 153 -21.35 -14.74 -8.30
N MET A 154 -21.27 -16.01 -7.91
CA MET A 154 -20.77 -16.39 -6.58
C MET A 154 -19.23 -16.29 -6.49
N GLU A 155 -18.64 -15.38 -7.26
CA GLU A 155 -17.21 -15.26 -7.49
C GLU A 155 -16.80 -13.79 -7.38
N CYS A 156 -15.81 -13.50 -6.54
CA CYS A 156 -15.16 -12.20 -6.45
C CYS A 156 -13.72 -12.36 -6.95
N SER A 157 -13.33 -11.51 -7.89
CA SER A 157 -11.94 -11.35 -8.32
C SER A 157 -11.33 -10.10 -7.71
N GLU A 158 -10.09 -10.21 -7.25
CA GLU A 158 -9.30 -9.09 -6.76
C GLU A 158 -7.89 -9.18 -7.33
N PHE A 159 -7.19 -8.07 -7.42
CA PHE A 159 -5.77 -8.09 -7.73
C PHE A 159 -5.04 -6.88 -7.16
N GLU A 160 -3.73 -7.01 -7.00
CA GLU A 160 -2.85 -5.90 -6.68
C GLU A 160 -1.64 -5.91 -7.61
N LEU A 161 -1.34 -4.76 -8.20
CA LEU A 161 -0.10 -4.54 -8.95
C LEU A 161 0.77 -3.56 -8.16
N ARG A 162 2.02 -3.93 -7.91
CA ARG A 162 2.99 -3.13 -7.16
C ARG A 162 4.00 -2.48 -8.09
N ALA A 163 4.57 -1.36 -7.66
CA ALA A 163 5.53 -0.62 -8.46
C ALA A 163 6.76 -1.46 -8.82
N ASN A 164 7.23 -2.35 -7.96
CA ASN A 164 8.36 -3.23 -8.26
C ASN A 164 8.12 -4.25 -9.42
N GLY A 165 6.96 -4.24 -10.07
CA GLY A 165 6.61 -5.16 -11.16
C GLY A 165 6.09 -6.51 -10.68
N GLN A 166 5.87 -6.67 -9.38
CA GLN A 166 5.21 -7.83 -8.80
C GLN A 166 3.74 -7.53 -8.50
N GLY A 167 2.97 -8.58 -8.28
CA GLY A 167 1.56 -8.47 -7.93
C GLY A 167 0.97 -9.81 -7.55
N TRP A 168 -0.35 -9.83 -7.40
CA TRP A 168 -1.13 -11.02 -7.17
C TRP A 168 -2.54 -10.85 -7.72
N THR A 169 -3.19 -11.96 -8.06
CA THR A 169 -4.63 -12.06 -8.28
C THR A 169 -5.24 -12.99 -7.24
N ASN A 170 -6.50 -12.77 -6.93
CA ASN A 170 -7.29 -13.61 -6.06
C ASN A 170 -8.62 -13.92 -6.73
N LEU A 171 -9.00 -15.19 -6.74
CA LEU A 171 -10.34 -15.64 -7.08
C LEU A 171 -10.97 -16.28 -5.85
N THR A 172 -12.00 -15.64 -5.30
CA THR A 172 -12.79 -16.17 -4.20
C THR A 172 -14.13 -16.66 -4.72
N ASN A 173 -14.48 -17.92 -4.45
CA ASN A 173 -15.78 -18.50 -4.76
C ASN A 173 -16.24 -19.50 -3.69
N ALA A 174 -17.35 -20.21 -3.93
CA ALA A 174 -17.87 -21.20 -2.98
C ALA A 174 -16.96 -22.40 -2.71
N LEU A 175 -15.94 -22.64 -3.55
CA LEU A 175 -14.95 -23.69 -3.36
C LEU A 175 -13.74 -23.21 -2.54
N GLY A 176 -13.59 -21.90 -2.34
CA GLY A 176 -12.53 -21.31 -1.54
C GLY A 176 -11.89 -20.10 -2.21
N GLU A 177 -10.69 -19.78 -1.74
CA GLU A 177 -9.86 -18.67 -2.19
C GLU A 177 -8.66 -19.22 -2.97
N CYS A 178 -8.32 -18.59 -4.09
CA CYS A 178 -7.17 -18.96 -4.90
C CYS A 178 -6.32 -17.71 -5.18
N ILE A 179 -5.19 -17.60 -4.48
CA ILE A 179 -4.22 -16.52 -4.67
C ILE A 179 -3.15 -16.99 -5.66
N THR A 180 -2.97 -16.21 -6.73
CA THR A 180 -1.90 -16.43 -7.71
C THR A 180 -0.94 -15.25 -7.70
N ARG A 181 0.32 -15.51 -7.36
CA ARG A 181 1.38 -14.48 -7.47
C ARG A 181 1.80 -14.32 -8.91
N LEU A 182 2.17 -13.09 -9.27
CA LEU A 182 2.53 -12.73 -10.64
C LEU A 182 3.58 -11.63 -10.70
N THR A 183 4.18 -11.52 -11.89
CA THR A 183 4.89 -10.33 -12.35
C THR A 183 4.08 -9.65 -13.44
N TRP A 184 4.23 -8.34 -13.57
CA TRP A 184 3.49 -7.55 -14.53
C TRP A 184 4.37 -6.47 -15.18
N ARG A 185 3.94 -6.04 -16.35
CA ARG A 185 4.48 -4.86 -17.05
C ARG A 185 3.46 -4.35 -18.06
N CYS A 186 3.66 -3.13 -18.54
CA CYS A 186 2.94 -2.60 -19.69
C CYS A 186 3.90 -2.58 -20.90
N PRO A 187 3.84 -3.59 -21.81
CA PRO A 187 4.67 -3.59 -23.01
C PRO A 187 4.37 -2.41 -23.95
N GLU A 188 3.14 -1.91 -23.92
CA GLU A 188 2.67 -0.71 -24.59
C GLU A 188 1.56 -0.06 -23.76
N SER A 189 1.29 1.23 -24.01
CA SER A 189 0.28 1.97 -23.24
C SER A 189 -1.10 1.35 -23.42
N GLY A 190 -1.79 1.07 -22.31
CA GLY A 190 -3.11 0.44 -22.34
C GLY A 190 -3.10 -1.08 -22.56
N LEU A 191 -1.93 -1.72 -22.58
CA LEU A 191 -1.81 -3.18 -22.61
C LEU A 191 -1.09 -3.68 -21.35
N LEU A 192 -1.78 -4.49 -20.55
CA LEU A 192 -1.22 -5.12 -19.36
C LEU A 192 -0.75 -6.54 -19.71
N GLU A 193 0.51 -6.86 -19.46
CA GLU A 193 1.02 -8.24 -19.51
C GLU A 193 1.17 -8.77 -18.09
N LEU A 194 0.52 -9.90 -17.79
CA LEU A 194 0.64 -10.64 -16.54
C LEU A 194 1.40 -11.94 -16.79
N ARG A 195 2.28 -12.30 -15.85
CA ARG A 195 2.98 -13.58 -15.83
C ARG A 195 2.91 -14.20 -14.45
N THR A 196 2.20 -15.31 -14.34
CA THR A 196 2.02 -16.08 -13.11
C THR A 196 3.30 -16.84 -12.73
N GLU A 197 3.39 -17.28 -11.49
CA GLU A 197 4.55 -18.06 -10.98
C GLU A 197 4.82 -19.35 -11.76
N ASP A 198 3.79 -19.99 -12.32
CA ASP A 198 3.92 -21.17 -13.18
C ASP A 198 4.41 -20.84 -14.61
N GLY A 199 4.62 -19.56 -14.91
CA GLY A 199 5.14 -19.06 -16.18
C GLY A 199 4.08 -18.81 -17.25
N ARG A 200 2.79 -18.99 -16.97
CA ARG A 200 1.72 -18.63 -17.91
C ARG A 200 1.71 -17.11 -18.11
N VAL A 201 1.57 -16.70 -19.36
CA VAL A 201 1.52 -15.27 -19.76
C VAL A 201 0.13 -14.97 -20.33
N SER A 202 -0.47 -13.88 -19.86
CA SER A 202 -1.70 -13.31 -20.44
C SER A 202 -1.51 -11.82 -20.72
N ARG A 203 -2.31 -11.30 -21.66
CA ARG A 203 -2.29 -9.88 -22.03
C ARG A 203 -3.71 -9.35 -22.11
N HIS A 204 -3.92 -8.18 -21.51
CA HIS A 204 -5.24 -7.57 -21.36
C HIS A 204 -5.16 -6.10 -21.76
N SER A 205 -5.88 -5.74 -22.83
CA SER A 205 -6.13 -4.34 -23.14
C SER A 205 -7.00 -3.73 -22.05
N TYR A 206 -6.69 -2.51 -21.62
CA TYR A 206 -7.37 -1.90 -20.50
C TYR A 206 -7.60 -0.40 -20.66
N VAL A 207 -8.63 0.09 -19.99
CA VAL A 207 -8.92 1.53 -19.84
C VAL A 207 -9.15 1.83 -18.37
N VAL A 208 -8.57 2.93 -17.87
CA VAL A 208 -8.81 3.43 -16.52
C VAL A 208 -9.70 4.66 -16.58
N THR A 209 -10.76 4.66 -15.78
CA THR A 209 -11.73 5.75 -15.63
C THR A 209 -11.72 6.26 -14.18
N GLY A 210 -11.98 7.56 -13.97
CA GLY A 210 -11.77 8.21 -12.67
C GLY A 210 -13.03 8.64 -11.91
N ALA A 211 -14.23 8.52 -12.49
CA ALA A 211 -15.47 8.99 -11.85
C ALA A 211 -16.65 8.09 -12.20
N PRO A 212 -17.58 7.82 -11.25
CA PRO A 212 -17.62 8.28 -9.85
C PRO A 212 -16.68 7.52 -8.90
N ILE A 213 -16.16 6.37 -9.33
CA ILE A 213 -15.14 5.57 -8.63
C ILE A 213 -14.05 5.30 -9.65
N ALA A 214 -12.79 5.29 -9.22
CA ALA A 214 -11.70 4.87 -10.10
C ALA A 214 -11.93 3.40 -10.48
N ALA A 215 -12.10 3.12 -11.77
CA ALA A 215 -12.38 1.79 -12.27
C ALA A 215 -11.48 1.47 -13.46
N VAL A 216 -10.99 0.23 -13.50
CA VAL A 216 -10.31 -0.33 -14.66
C VAL A 216 -11.25 -1.30 -15.36
N THR A 217 -11.28 -1.23 -16.68
CA THR A 217 -12.04 -2.16 -17.54
C THR A 217 -11.08 -2.84 -18.50
N PHE A 218 -11.19 -4.16 -18.61
CA PHE A 218 -10.39 -5.00 -19.48
C PHE A 218 -11.24 -5.58 -20.61
N ASP A 219 -10.68 -5.61 -21.82
CA ASP A 219 -11.35 -6.21 -22.99
C ASP A 219 -11.50 -7.74 -22.79
N GLU A 220 -10.43 -8.39 -22.33
CA GLU A 220 -10.40 -9.79 -21.90
C GLU A 220 -10.38 -9.84 -20.38
N PRO A 221 -11.18 -10.70 -19.73
CA PRO A 221 -11.31 -10.69 -18.29
C PRO A 221 -9.96 -11.02 -17.62
N VAL A 222 -9.66 -10.31 -16.54
CA VAL A 222 -8.61 -10.72 -15.60
C VAL A 222 -9.30 -11.60 -14.56
N GLU A 223 -8.81 -12.83 -14.43
CA GLU A 223 -9.57 -13.90 -13.77
C GLU A 223 -10.96 -14.06 -14.40
N PHE A 224 -12.02 -13.69 -13.69
CA PHE A 224 -13.41 -13.80 -14.14
C PHE A 224 -14.08 -12.46 -14.44
N CYS A 225 -13.43 -11.33 -14.12
CA CYS A 225 -14.07 -10.02 -14.22
C CYS A 225 -13.45 -9.14 -15.30
N HIS A 226 -14.30 -8.39 -15.98
CA HIS A 226 -13.87 -7.34 -16.90
C HIS A 226 -13.66 -6.01 -16.21
N GLN A 227 -14.28 -5.78 -15.03
CA GLN A 227 -14.31 -4.47 -14.43
C GLN A 227 -13.95 -4.54 -12.95
N PHE A 228 -13.04 -3.67 -12.53
CA PHE A 228 -12.61 -3.60 -11.14
C PHE A 228 -12.65 -2.16 -10.66
N ALA A 229 -13.12 -1.97 -9.43
CA ALA A 229 -13.07 -0.72 -8.70
C ALA A 229 -11.80 -0.67 -7.86
N ARG A 230 -11.19 0.51 -7.81
CA ARG A 230 -10.13 0.79 -6.85
C ARG A 230 -10.77 0.95 -5.49
N SER A 231 -10.40 0.12 -4.52
CA SER A 231 -10.76 0.42 -3.14
C SER A 231 -9.80 1.49 -2.61
N GLY A 232 -10.36 2.52 -1.99
CA GLY A 232 -9.60 3.59 -1.32
C GLY A 232 -8.85 3.10 -0.10
#